data_AF-A0AAC9BBA8-F1
#
_entry.id   AF-A0AAC9BBA8-F1
#
_cell.length_a   1.000
_cell.length_b   1.000
_cell.length_c   1.000
_cell.angle_alpha   90.00
_cell.angle_beta   90.00
_cell.angle_gamma   90.00
#
_symmetry.space_group_name_H-M   'P 1'
#
loop_
_entity.id
_entity.type
_entity.pdbx_description
1 polymer ?
#
loop_
_entity_poly.entity_id
_entity_poly.type
_entity_poly.pdbx_seq_one_letter_code
_entity_poly.pdbx_strand_id
1 'polypeptide(L)'
;MKKVTLHPMTEADVEWLEQRLMDYGNDDSMLSLSALDGFLTAVLSGPELVSPSQWWPVLWGGMPPEWSSEREMKRALDLIIGHMNILAHTLCYQPEHFIPVLMVNLFEEQEICNAEEWCFGYLRGMALGNWPALPEELDTWLEVIRLHGSDDQLPLLASLSLPEHQQSVAEVGPAALKLHAYFLAQRGPNRGPVAVPSVKPAKAPAKVGRNEPCPCGSGKKYKQCCLH
;
A
#
# COMPACT_ATOMS: atom_id res chain seq x y z
N MET A 1 -11.67 2.24 -16.11
CA MET A 1 -11.64 1.54 -14.81
C MET A 1 -12.49 2.33 -13.84
N LYS A 2 -13.42 1.71 -13.11
CA LYS A 2 -14.15 2.40 -12.03
C LYS A 2 -13.13 2.77 -10.95
N LYS A 3 -13.13 4.03 -10.53
CA LYS A 3 -12.19 4.54 -9.52
C LYS A 3 -12.49 3.89 -8.18
N VAL A 4 -11.51 3.24 -7.57
CA VAL A 4 -11.63 2.79 -6.18
C VAL A 4 -11.45 3.99 -5.28
N THR A 5 -12.46 4.30 -4.46
CA THR A 5 -12.37 5.34 -3.44
C THR A 5 -11.81 4.75 -2.15
N LEU A 6 -10.52 5.01 -1.87
CA LEU A 6 -9.91 4.70 -0.59
C LEU A 6 -10.30 5.78 0.41
N HIS A 7 -11.31 5.56 1.25
CA HIS A 7 -11.64 6.55 2.28
C HIS A 7 -10.46 6.73 3.24
N PRO A 8 -10.01 7.97 3.59
CA PRO A 8 -10.53 9.28 3.26
C PRO A 8 -9.81 9.98 2.09
N MET A 9 -9.00 9.28 1.28
CA MET A 9 -8.45 9.85 0.05
C MET A 9 -9.58 10.31 -0.87
N THR A 10 -9.40 11.51 -1.43
CA THR A 10 -10.29 12.00 -2.48
C THR A 10 -9.99 11.28 -3.80
N GLU A 11 -10.91 11.31 -4.76
CA GLU A 11 -10.62 10.78 -6.11
C GLU A 11 -9.37 11.42 -6.73
N ALA A 12 -9.15 12.72 -6.48
CA ALA A 12 -7.97 13.43 -6.96
C ALA A 12 -6.68 12.97 -6.26
N ASP A 13 -6.75 12.51 -5.00
CA ASP A 13 -5.60 11.93 -4.31
C ASP A 13 -5.29 10.53 -4.82
N VAL A 14 -6.32 9.73 -5.09
CA VAL A 14 -6.23 8.39 -5.68
C VAL A 14 -5.54 8.47 -7.05
N GLU A 15 -6.09 9.26 -7.98
CA GLU A 15 -5.52 9.45 -9.33
C GLU A 15 -4.09 9.97 -9.28
N TRP A 16 -3.83 10.92 -8.39
CA TRP A 16 -2.51 11.50 -8.23
C TRP A 16 -1.50 10.45 -7.72
N LEU A 17 -1.88 9.64 -6.73
CA LEU A 17 -1.01 8.62 -6.18
C LEU A 17 -0.76 7.50 -7.19
N GLU A 18 -1.79 7.00 -7.89
CA GLU A 18 -1.64 6.02 -8.97
C GLU A 18 -0.63 6.48 -10.03
N GLN A 19 -0.75 7.72 -10.48
CA GLN A 19 0.19 8.27 -11.46
C GLN A 19 1.62 8.28 -10.91
N ARG A 20 1.82 8.59 -9.62
CA ARG A 20 3.16 8.57 -9.01
C ARG A 20 3.72 7.17 -8.86
N LEU A 21 2.90 6.18 -8.53
CA LEU A 21 3.29 4.78 -8.49
C LEU A 21 3.85 4.33 -9.85
N MET A 22 3.20 4.77 -10.94
CA MET A 22 3.67 4.48 -12.31
C MET A 22 4.91 5.29 -12.70
N ASP A 23 4.91 6.61 -12.48
CA ASP A 23 6.00 7.50 -12.93
C ASP A 23 7.35 7.16 -12.31
N TYR A 24 7.33 6.75 -11.04
CA TYR A 24 8.53 6.45 -10.25
C TYR A 24 8.78 4.94 -10.09
N GLY A 25 7.87 4.11 -10.58
CA GLY A 25 7.95 2.66 -10.48
C GLY A 25 8.86 2.01 -11.51
N ASN A 26 9.17 0.74 -11.28
CA ASN A 26 9.80 -0.18 -12.22
C ASN A 26 9.07 -1.53 -12.14
N ASP A 27 9.54 -2.54 -12.86
CA ASP A 27 8.90 -3.86 -12.94
C ASP A 27 8.78 -4.58 -11.59
N ASP A 28 9.57 -4.20 -10.59
CA ASP A 28 9.52 -4.75 -9.23
C ASP A 28 8.72 -3.86 -8.23
N SER A 29 8.17 -2.72 -8.67
CA SER A 29 7.43 -1.77 -7.84
C SER A 29 5.95 -2.13 -7.67
N MET A 30 5.30 -1.51 -6.68
CA MET A 30 3.84 -1.50 -6.56
C MET A 30 3.28 -0.45 -7.53
N LEU A 31 2.84 -0.88 -8.72
CA LEU A 31 2.45 0.03 -9.81
C LEU A 31 0.98 0.49 -9.78
N SER A 32 0.21 0.01 -8.80
CA SER A 32 -1.22 0.35 -8.65
C SER A 32 -1.62 0.47 -7.19
N LEU A 33 -2.79 1.07 -6.94
CA LEU A 33 -3.37 1.09 -5.61
C LEU A 33 -3.78 -0.29 -5.12
N SER A 34 -4.16 -1.18 -6.04
CA SER A 34 -4.48 -2.58 -5.72
C SER A 34 -3.24 -3.29 -5.16
N ALA A 35 -2.10 -3.19 -5.85
CA ALA A 35 -0.84 -3.75 -5.38
C ALA A 35 -0.37 -3.09 -4.07
N LEU A 36 -0.48 -1.77 -3.97
CA LEU A 36 -0.16 -1.04 -2.73
C LEU A 36 -1.01 -1.51 -1.54
N ASP A 37 -2.32 -1.66 -1.73
CA ASP A 37 -3.26 -2.10 -0.69
C ASP A 37 -2.92 -3.51 -0.18
N GLY A 38 -2.68 -4.46 -1.10
CA GLY A 38 -2.26 -5.81 -0.75
C GLY A 38 -0.92 -5.83 -0.01
N PHE A 39 0.06 -5.06 -0.48
CA PHE A 39 1.36 -4.91 0.16
C PHE A 39 1.26 -4.41 1.59
N LEU A 40 0.52 -3.31 1.81
CA LEU A 40 0.33 -2.74 3.15
C LEU A 40 -0.47 -3.69 4.05
N THR A 41 -1.46 -4.39 3.51
CA THR A 41 -2.23 -5.40 4.24
C THR A 41 -1.30 -6.51 4.75
N ALA A 42 -0.40 -7.04 3.92
CA ALA A 42 0.56 -8.08 4.34
C ALA A 42 1.56 -7.56 5.38
N VAL A 43 2.08 -6.34 5.19
CA VAL A 43 2.97 -5.66 6.16
C VAL A 43 2.32 -5.54 7.55
N LEU A 44 1.01 -5.26 7.60
CA LEU A 44 0.24 -5.19 8.85
C LEU A 44 -0.12 -6.58 9.40
N SER A 45 -0.27 -7.57 8.52
CA SER A 45 -0.66 -8.95 8.85
C SER A 45 0.45 -9.79 9.46
N GLY A 46 1.71 -9.47 9.17
CA GLY A 46 2.86 -10.27 9.60
C GLY A 46 3.08 -10.37 11.12
N PRO A 47 3.93 -11.32 11.57
CA PRO A 47 4.21 -11.56 12.99
C PRO A 47 4.86 -10.36 13.70
N GLU A 48 5.62 -9.55 12.97
CA GLU A 48 6.44 -8.47 13.50
C GLU A 48 6.09 -7.12 12.88
N LEU A 49 6.51 -6.03 13.54
CA LEU A 49 6.37 -4.69 12.97
C LEU A 49 7.47 -4.47 11.94
N VAL A 50 7.07 -4.15 10.70
CA VAL A 50 8.00 -3.73 9.65
C VAL A 50 8.14 -2.21 9.70
N SER A 51 9.37 -1.71 9.88
CA SER A 51 9.63 -0.27 9.94
C SER A 51 9.49 0.40 8.57
N PRO A 52 9.16 1.71 8.50
CA PRO A 52 9.13 2.45 7.23
C PRO A 52 10.41 2.35 6.41
N SER A 53 11.58 2.31 7.05
CA SER A 53 12.86 2.12 6.36
C SER A 53 12.99 0.78 5.63
N GLN A 54 12.22 -0.24 6.03
CA GLN A 54 12.23 -1.56 5.39
C GLN A 54 11.23 -1.65 4.25
N TRP A 55 9.99 -1.19 4.44
CA TRP A 55 8.96 -1.34 3.41
C TRP A 55 8.96 -0.22 2.37
N TRP A 56 9.44 0.98 2.70
CA TRP A 56 9.44 2.10 1.76
C TRP A 56 10.26 1.84 0.49
N PRO A 57 11.51 1.35 0.53
CA PRO A 57 12.26 1.07 -0.69
C PRO A 57 11.62 -0.02 -1.55
N VAL A 58 11.01 -1.03 -0.91
CA VAL A 58 10.43 -2.21 -1.58
C VAL A 58 9.19 -1.84 -2.39
N LEU A 59 8.40 -0.87 -1.91
CA LEU A 59 7.29 -0.29 -2.67
C LEU A 59 7.73 0.19 -4.06
N TRP A 60 8.99 0.62 -4.18
CA TRP A 60 9.60 1.19 -5.38
C TRP A 60 10.62 0.25 -6.05
N GLY A 61 10.50 -1.07 -5.84
CA GLY A 61 11.40 -2.05 -6.46
C GLY A 61 12.79 -2.11 -5.82
N GLY A 62 12.90 -1.73 -4.54
CA GLY A 62 14.12 -1.83 -3.73
C GLY A 62 14.95 -0.56 -3.66
N MET A 63 14.71 0.42 -4.53
CA MET A 63 15.36 1.74 -4.47
C MET A 63 14.31 2.84 -4.29
N PRO A 64 14.48 3.74 -3.30
CA PRO A 64 13.62 4.92 -3.20
C PRO A 64 13.72 5.76 -4.47
N PRO A 65 12.61 6.34 -4.95
CA PRO A 65 12.62 7.03 -6.21
C PRO A 65 13.26 8.41 -6.08
N GLU A 66 13.81 8.89 -7.19
CA GLU A 66 14.35 10.23 -7.32
C GLU A 66 13.21 11.24 -7.52
N TRP A 67 12.54 11.60 -6.43
CA TRP A 67 11.42 12.53 -6.45
C TRP A 67 11.80 13.89 -7.04
N SER A 68 10.90 14.46 -7.83
CA SER A 68 11.05 15.82 -8.37
C SER A 68 11.18 16.88 -7.27
N SER A 69 10.61 16.63 -6.09
CA SER A 69 10.72 17.49 -4.92
C SER A 69 10.40 16.76 -3.61
N GLU A 70 10.93 17.27 -2.49
CA GLU A 70 10.58 16.79 -1.14
C GLU A 70 9.08 16.92 -0.84
N ARG A 71 8.43 17.96 -1.39
CA ARG A 71 6.98 18.16 -1.23
C ARG A 71 6.18 17.02 -1.86
N GLU A 72 6.61 16.56 -3.03
CA GLU A 72 5.98 15.45 -3.73
C GLU A 72 6.14 14.15 -2.95
N MET A 73 7.37 13.82 -2.55
CA MET A 73 7.67 12.67 -1.70
C MET A 73 6.81 12.68 -0.43
N LYS A 74 6.77 13.82 0.28
CA LYS A 74 6.01 13.94 1.52
C LYS A 74 4.51 13.70 1.29
N ARG A 75 3.96 14.22 0.19
CA ARG A 75 2.54 13.99 -0.14
C ARG A 75 2.26 12.52 -0.39
N ALA A 76 3.09 11.83 -1.17
CA ALA A 76 2.94 10.39 -1.41
C ALA A 76 3.03 9.60 -0.10
N LEU A 77 4.03 9.89 0.73
CA LEU A 77 4.19 9.25 2.03
C LEU A 77 2.98 9.51 2.95
N ASP A 78 2.48 10.74 3.03
CA ASP A 78 1.31 11.08 3.86
C ASP A 78 0.05 10.30 3.43
N LEU A 79 -0.18 10.15 2.12
CA LEU A 79 -1.29 9.37 1.57
C LEU A 79 -1.15 7.87 1.88
N ILE A 80 0.04 7.30 1.65
CA ILE A 80 0.33 5.89 1.90
C ILE A 80 0.19 5.56 3.40
N ILE A 81 0.73 6.41 4.29
CA ILE A 81 0.58 6.23 5.74
C ILE A 81 -0.88 6.42 6.18
N GLY A 82 -1.59 7.37 5.59
CA GLY A 82 -3.03 7.55 5.82
C GLY A 82 -3.80 6.27 5.54
N HIS A 83 -3.54 5.64 4.39
CA HIS A 83 -4.14 4.36 4.01
C HIS A 83 -3.77 3.22 4.97
N MET A 84 -2.47 3.11 5.29
CA MET A 84 -1.95 2.09 6.20
C MET A 84 -2.61 2.18 7.58
N ASN A 85 -2.86 3.38 8.11
CA ASN A 85 -3.53 3.57 9.40
C ASN A 85 -4.97 3.06 9.38
N ILE A 86 -5.66 3.18 8.24
CA ILE A 86 -7.04 2.75 8.07
C ILE A 86 -7.10 1.25 7.97
N LEU A 87 -6.23 0.65 7.14
CA LEU A 87 -6.07 -0.79 7.09
C LEU A 87 -5.75 -1.35 8.48
N ALA A 88 -4.81 -0.74 9.21
CA ALA A 88 -4.46 -1.17 10.56
C ALA A 88 -5.68 -1.12 11.51
N HIS A 89 -6.45 -0.04 11.47
CA HIS A 89 -7.65 0.10 12.28
C HIS A 89 -8.72 -0.94 11.90
N THR A 90 -9.01 -1.08 10.61
CA THR A 90 -10.02 -2.02 10.08
C THR A 90 -9.64 -3.45 10.44
N LEU A 91 -8.42 -3.88 10.14
CA LEU A 91 -7.96 -5.24 10.43
C LEU A 91 -8.00 -5.59 11.94
N CYS A 92 -7.68 -4.62 12.81
CA CYS A 92 -7.65 -4.86 14.26
C CYS A 92 -9.03 -4.79 14.93
N TYR A 93 -9.89 -3.88 14.51
CA TYR A 93 -11.07 -3.48 15.28
C TYR A 93 -12.39 -3.65 14.52
N GLN A 94 -12.36 -3.74 13.19
CA GLN A 94 -13.54 -3.81 12.33
C GLN A 94 -13.29 -4.76 11.13
N PRO A 95 -12.81 -6.00 11.36
CA PRO A 95 -12.41 -6.90 10.28
C PRO A 95 -13.56 -7.24 9.32
N GLU A 96 -14.81 -7.16 9.78
CA GLU A 96 -16.02 -7.34 8.96
C GLU A 96 -16.20 -6.26 7.88
N HIS A 97 -15.53 -5.11 8.03
CA HIS A 97 -15.53 -4.02 7.04
C HIS A 97 -14.29 -4.03 6.13
N PHE A 98 -13.41 -5.02 6.28
CA PHE A 98 -12.26 -5.16 5.40
C PHE A 98 -12.71 -5.58 4.00
N ILE A 99 -12.36 -4.76 3.01
CA ILE A 99 -12.61 -5.03 1.59
C ILE A 99 -11.29 -4.78 0.86
N PRO A 100 -10.68 -5.80 0.21
CA PRO A 100 -9.46 -5.59 -0.55
C PRO A 100 -9.73 -4.67 -1.75
N VAL A 101 -8.77 -3.82 -2.05
CA VAL A 101 -8.82 -2.90 -3.19
C VAL A 101 -8.49 -3.66 -4.45
N LEU A 102 -9.51 -4.21 -5.11
CA LEU A 102 -9.34 -5.03 -6.31
C LEU A 102 -9.55 -4.22 -7.58
N MET A 103 -8.86 -4.63 -8.65
CA MET A 103 -9.04 -4.06 -9.97
C MET A 103 -10.34 -4.57 -10.59
N VAL A 104 -11.03 -3.73 -11.37
CA VAL A 104 -12.24 -4.11 -12.09
C VAL A 104 -12.03 -3.95 -13.58
N ASN A 105 -12.14 -5.08 -14.28
CA ASN A 105 -12.06 -5.17 -15.73
C ASN A 105 -13.46 -5.31 -16.33
N LEU A 106 -13.62 -4.87 -17.58
CA LEU A 106 -14.83 -5.12 -18.36
C LEU A 106 -14.57 -6.28 -19.32
N PHE A 107 -15.37 -7.33 -19.21
CA PHE A 107 -15.35 -8.48 -20.13
C PHE A 107 -16.78 -8.74 -20.59
N GLU A 108 -17.02 -8.69 -21.90
CA GLU A 108 -18.36 -8.85 -22.48
C GLU A 108 -19.43 -7.96 -21.79
N GLU A 109 -19.08 -6.70 -21.53
CA GLU A 109 -19.93 -5.70 -20.82
C GLU A 109 -20.21 -6.02 -19.34
N GLN A 110 -19.66 -7.11 -18.78
CA GLN A 110 -19.72 -7.44 -17.37
C GLN A 110 -18.49 -6.92 -16.61
N GLU A 111 -18.72 -6.35 -15.43
CA GLU A 111 -17.65 -6.00 -14.50
C GLU A 111 -17.12 -7.25 -13.78
N ILE A 112 -15.81 -7.48 -13.88
CA ILE A 112 -15.12 -8.61 -13.25
C ILE A 112 -14.00 -8.06 -12.37
N CYS A 113 -14.01 -8.46 -11.09
CA CYS A 113 -12.89 -8.18 -10.19
C CYS A 113 -11.69 -9.07 -10.52
N ASN A 114 -10.50 -8.48 -10.54
CA ASN A 114 -9.21 -9.16 -10.65
C ASN A 114 -8.40 -8.90 -9.36
N ALA A 115 -7.89 -9.99 -8.77
CA ALA A 115 -7.07 -9.96 -7.56
C ALA A 115 -5.55 -10.03 -7.81
N GLU A 116 -5.11 -10.15 -9.06
CA GLU A 116 -3.70 -10.35 -9.44
C GLU A 116 -2.76 -9.33 -8.80
N GLU A 117 -2.98 -8.04 -9.06
CA GLU A 117 -2.13 -6.98 -8.53
C GLU A 117 -2.15 -6.93 -7.00
N TRP A 118 -3.33 -7.14 -6.39
CA TRP A 118 -3.50 -7.14 -4.94
C TRP A 118 -2.70 -8.28 -4.30
N CYS A 119 -2.86 -9.49 -4.83
CA CYS A 119 -2.16 -10.68 -4.37
C CYS A 119 -0.65 -10.60 -4.61
N PHE A 120 -0.21 -10.06 -5.76
CA PHE A 120 1.18 -9.74 -6.02
C PHE A 120 1.76 -8.83 -4.92
N GLY A 121 1.08 -7.73 -4.63
CA GLY A 121 1.48 -6.83 -3.56
C GLY A 121 1.53 -7.51 -2.19
N TYR A 122 0.52 -8.33 -1.87
CA TYR A 122 0.48 -9.08 -0.62
C TYR A 122 1.69 -10.00 -0.45
N LEU A 123 2.05 -10.78 -1.49
CA LEU A 123 3.20 -11.68 -1.43
C LEU A 123 4.52 -10.91 -1.29
N ARG A 124 4.66 -9.74 -1.93
CA ARG A 124 5.82 -8.86 -1.75
C ARG A 124 5.91 -8.30 -0.32
N GLY A 125 4.79 -7.91 0.27
CA GLY A 125 4.74 -7.44 1.66
C GLY A 125 5.03 -8.55 2.67
N MET A 126 4.52 -9.76 2.41
CA MET A 126 4.78 -10.96 3.19
C MET A 126 6.28 -11.28 3.26
N ALA A 127 6.99 -11.15 2.14
CA ALA A 127 8.44 -11.39 2.06
C ALA A 127 9.28 -10.50 3.00
N LEU A 128 8.73 -9.37 3.46
CA LEU A 128 9.41 -8.47 4.43
C LEU A 128 9.16 -8.84 5.88
N GLY A 129 8.05 -9.51 6.17
CA GLY A 129 7.55 -9.69 7.54
C GLY A 129 8.19 -10.84 8.31
N ASN A 130 9.26 -11.46 7.81
CA ASN A 130 9.89 -12.67 8.39
C ASN A 130 8.87 -13.75 8.77
N TRP A 131 7.95 -14.07 7.86
CA TRP A 131 6.87 -15.00 8.16
C TRP A 131 7.44 -16.41 8.44
N PRO A 132 7.08 -17.03 9.57
CA PRO A 132 7.47 -18.41 9.82
C PRO A 132 6.71 -19.35 8.89
N ALA A 133 7.14 -20.62 8.84
CA ALA A 133 6.32 -21.68 8.26
C ALA A 133 4.93 -21.67 8.90
N LEU A 134 3.89 -21.65 8.06
CA LEU A 134 2.50 -21.63 8.51
C LEU A 134 2.01 -23.04 8.84
N PRO A 135 1.09 -23.18 9.81
CA PRO A 135 0.27 -24.39 9.94
C PRO A 135 -0.47 -24.69 8.63
N GLU A 136 -0.71 -25.96 8.33
CA GLU A 136 -1.34 -26.44 7.08
C GLU A 136 -2.67 -25.74 6.74
N GLU A 137 -3.52 -25.50 7.76
CA GLU A 137 -4.78 -24.78 7.58
C GLU A 137 -4.56 -23.33 7.07
N LEU A 138 -3.57 -22.64 7.62
CA LEU A 138 -3.25 -21.27 7.22
C LEU A 138 -2.48 -21.21 5.90
N ASP A 139 -1.68 -22.24 5.61
CA ASP A 139 -1.03 -22.35 4.32
C ASP A 139 -2.06 -22.54 3.19
N THR A 140 -3.16 -23.26 3.45
CA THR A 140 -4.30 -23.36 2.53
C THR A 140 -4.95 -21.99 2.26
N TRP A 141 -5.07 -21.12 3.27
CA TRP A 141 -5.52 -19.75 3.06
C TRP A 141 -4.51 -18.90 2.29
N LEU A 142 -3.21 -19.11 2.52
CA LEU A 142 -2.18 -18.43 1.76
C LEU A 142 -2.14 -18.89 0.29
N GLU A 143 -2.49 -20.14 0.00
CA GLU A 143 -2.64 -20.63 -1.38
C GLU A 143 -3.74 -19.88 -2.16
N VAL A 144 -4.82 -19.44 -1.50
CA VAL A 144 -5.83 -18.58 -2.14
C VAL A 144 -5.21 -17.28 -2.66
N ILE A 145 -4.28 -16.70 -1.90
CA ILE A 145 -3.57 -15.48 -2.31
C ILE A 145 -2.51 -15.83 -3.38
N ARG A 146 -1.76 -16.93 -3.23
CA ARG A 146 -0.75 -17.36 -4.20
C ARG A 146 -1.34 -17.68 -5.57
N LEU A 147 -2.55 -18.24 -5.61
CA LEU A 147 -3.27 -18.54 -6.85
C LEU A 147 -3.32 -17.34 -7.80
N HIS A 148 -3.54 -16.14 -7.28
CA HIS A 148 -3.66 -14.92 -8.09
C HIS A 148 -2.37 -14.11 -8.17
N GLY A 149 -1.43 -14.26 -7.22
CA GLY A 149 -0.23 -13.42 -7.12
C GLY A 149 1.05 -14.01 -7.72
N SER A 150 1.00 -15.21 -8.30
CA SER A 150 2.18 -15.94 -8.80
C SER A 150 2.00 -16.42 -10.24
N ASP A 151 3.01 -16.16 -11.08
CA ASP A 151 3.05 -16.62 -12.47
C ASP A 151 2.99 -18.15 -12.61
N ASP A 152 3.46 -18.88 -11.59
CA ASP A 152 3.44 -20.35 -11.58
C ASP A 152 2.00 -20.91 -11.62
N GLN A 153 1.01 -20.10 -11.21
CA GLN A 153 -0.40 -20.48 -11.13
C GLN A 153 -1.22 -20.07 -12.36
N LEU A 154 -0.62 -19.37 -13.33
CA LEU A 154 -1.30 -18.95 -14.57
C LEU A 154 -1.98 -20.10 -15.33
N PRO A 155 -1.37 -21.31 -15.47
CA PRO A 155 -2.04 -22.42 -16.14
C PRO A 155 -3.30 -22.88 -15.43
N LEU A 156 -3.31 -22.85 -14.09
CA LEU A 156 -4.48 -23.22 -13.29
C LEU A 156 -5.57 -22.15 -13.43
N LEU A 157 -5.24 -20.88 -13.29
CA LEU A 157 -6.17 -19.77 -13.49
C LEU A 157 -6.82 -19.81 -14.87
N ALA A 158 -6.04 -20.06 -15.93
CA ALA A 158 -6.54 -20.16 -17.29
C ALA A 158 -7.50 -21.34 -17.52
N SER A 159 -7.51 -22.33 -16.63
CA SER A 159 -8.41 -23.49 -16.70
C SER A 159 -9.75 -23.28 -15.97
N LEU A 160 -9.86 -22.24 -15.13
CA LEU A 160 -11.08 -21.96 -14.38
C LEU A 160 -12.18 -21.40 -15.28
N SER A 161 -13.42 -21.82 -15.03
CA SER A 161 -14.58 -21.09 -15.54
C SER A 161 -14.71 -19.72 -14.88
N LEU A 162 -15.45 -18.80 -15.50
CA LEU A 162 -15.67 -17.47 -14.94
C LEU A 162 -16.27 -17.50 -13.51
N PRO A 163 -17.29 -18.32 -13.19
CA PRO A 163 -17.81 -18.43 -11.82
C PRO A 163 -16.77 -18.97 -10.82
N GLU A 164 -15.96 -19.95 -11.21
CA GLU A 164 -14.89 -20.49 -10.35
C GLU A 164 -13.82 -19.44 -10.07
N HIS A 165 -13.41 -18.69 -11.11
CA HIS A 165 -12.51 -17.55 -10.96
C HIS A 165 -13.09 -16.48 -10.02
N GLN A 166 -14.34 -16.06 -10.23
CA GLN A 166 -14.99 -15.07 -9.38
C GLN A 166 -15.11 -15.53 -7.92
N GLN A 167 -15.38 -16.82 -7.69
CA GLN A 167 -15.38 -17.38 -6.35
C GLN A 167 -13.98 -17.34 -5.72
N SER A 168 -12.92 -17.74 -6.46
CA SER A 168 -11.55 -17.67 -5.95
C SER A 168 -11.12 -16.25 -5.57
N VAL A 169 -11.47 -15.26 -6.39
CA VAL A 169 -11.23 -13.84 -6.11
C VAL A 169 -11.97 -13.38 -4.84
N ALA A 170 -13.21 -13.85 -4.63
CA ALA A 170 -13.99 -13.49 -3.45
C ALA A 170 -13.39 -14.01 -2.12
N GLU A 171 -12.61 -15.10 -2.18
CA GLU A 171 -11.94 -15.69 -1.01
C GLU A 171 -10.65 -14.95 -0.59
N VAL A 172 -10.11 -14.06 -1.43
CA VAL A 172 -8.86 -13.32 -1.14
C VAL A 172 -8.98 -12.46 0.13
N GLY A 173 -10.10 -11.75 0.29
CA GLY A 173 -10.37 -10.96 1.49
C GLY A 173 -10.42 -11.80 2.77
N PRO A 174 -11.28 -12.85 2.83
CA PRO A 174 -11.30 -13.82 3.91
C PRO A 174 -9.93 -14.43 4.22
N ALA A 175 -9.16 -14.83 3.21
CA ALA A 175 -7.82 -15.38 3.39
C ALA A 175 -6.88 -14.40 4.12
N ALA A 176 -6.84 -13.14 3.69
CA ALA A 176 -6.03 -12.11 4.32
C ALA A 176 -6.43 -11.88 5.79
N LEU A 177 -7.73 -11.88 6.09
CA LEU A 177 -8.23 -11.76 7.47
C LEU A 177 -7.82 -12.95 8.35
N LYS A 178 -7.86 -14.18 7.83
CA LYS A 178 -7.41 -15.37 8.57
C LYS A 178 -5.94 -15.31 8.93
N LEU A 179 -5.11 -14.92 7.97
CA LEU A 179 -3.66 -14.75 8.17
C LEU A 179 -3.36 -13.63 9.18
N HIS A 180 -4.01 -12.47 9.04
CA HIS A 180 -3.89 -11.36 9.98
C HIS A 180 -4.30 -11.79 11.41
N ALA A 181 -5.47 -12.41 11.57
CA ALA A 181 -6.00 -12.81 12.87
C ALA A 181 -5.08 -13.79 13.60
N TYR A 182 -4.47 -14.74 12.88
CA TYR A 182 -3.52 -15.69 13.45
C TYR A 182 -2.32 -14.99 14.09
N PHE A 183 -1.69 -14.06 13.38
CA PHE A 183 -0.54 -13.34 13.91
C PHE A 183 -0.93 -12.26 14.91
N LEU A 184 -2.12 -11.66 14.80
CA LEU A 184 -2.62 -10.71 15.80
C LEU A 184 -2.74 -11.39 17.17
N ALA A 185 -3.30 -12.60 17.23
CA ALA A 185 -3.46 -13.37 18.45
C ALA A 185 -2.11 -13.68 19.16
N GLN A 186 -1.03 -13.84 18.38
CA GLN A 186 0.31 -14.13 18.88
C GLN A 186 1.08 -12.90 19.35
N ARG A 187 0.78 -11.71 18.82
CA ARG A 187 1.46 -10.45 19.16
C ARG A 187 1.15 -9.96 20.60
N GLY A 188 0.16 -10.56 21.27
CA GLY A 188 -0.20 -10.30 22.67
C GLY A 188 -0.91 -8.96 22.91
N PRO A 189 -1.56 -8.77 24.08
CA PRO A 189 -2.41 -7.59 24.36
C PRO A 189 -1.65 -6.26 24.55
N ASN A 190 -0.32 -6.27 24.52
CA ASN A 190 0.52 -5.10 24.81
C ASN A 190 0.93 -4.27 23.58
N ARG A 191 0.43 -4.61 22.39
CA ARG A 191 0.52 -3.69 21.24
C ARG A 191 -0.78 -2.89 21.16
N GLY A 192 -0.71 -1.67 21.67
CA GLY A 192 -1.62 -0.60 21.23
C GLY A 192 -1.53 -0.41 19.70
N PRO A 193 -2.42 0.40 19.10
CA PRO A 193 -2.46 0.61 17.66
C PRO A 193 -1.05 0.87 17.14
N VAL A 194 -0.73 0.29 15.96
CA VAL A 194 0.55 0.44 15.29
C VAL A 194 0.94 1.92 15.33
N ALA A 195 1.83 2.27 16.26
CA ALA A 195 2.41 3.59 16.31
C ALA A 195 3.41 3.60 15.16
N VAL A 196 2.92 3.88 13.95
CA VAL A 196 3.79 4.31 12.86
C VAL A 196 4.59 5.45 13.45
N PRO A 197 5.93 5.37 13.49
CA PRO A 197 6.72 6.48 14.00
C PRO A 197 6.33 7.70 13.17
N SER A 198 5.71 8.69 13.82
CA SER A 198 5.54 10.01 13.25
C SER A 198 6.92 10.45 12.81
N VAL A 199 7.14 10.50 11.49
CA VAL A 199 8.28 11.22 10.94
C VAL A 199 8.07 12.65 11.39
N LYS A 200 8.71 13.05 12.49
CA LYS A 200 8.67 14.44 12.95
C LYS A 200 9.10 15.26 11.74
N PRO A 201 8.27 16.21 11.26
CA PRO A 201 8.69 17.06 10.16
C PRO A 201 10.03 17.67 10.56
N ALA A 202 11.02 17.59 9.66
CA ALA A 202 12.27 18.32 9.82
C ALA A 202 11.92 19.75 10.24
N LYS A 203 12.59 20.26 11.29
CA LYS A 203 12.32 21.60 11.81
C LYS A 203 12.18 22.55 10.63
N ALA A 204 11.04 23.22 10.55
CA ALA A 204 10.78 24.19 9.50
C ALA A 204 12.01 25.10 9.37
N PRO A 205 12.56 25.30 8.16
CA PRO A 205 13.68 26.21 7.98
C PRO A 205 13.30 27.54 8.61
N ALA A 206 14.25 28.18 9.29
CA ALA A 206 14.02 29.43 10.00
C ALA A 206 13.24 30.39 9.09
N LYS A 207 12.13 30.95 9.58
CA LYS A 207 11.30 31.87 8.80
C LYS A 207 12.18 33.05 8.37
N VAL A 208 12.54 33.09 7.09
CA VAL A 208 13.31 34.19 6.52
C VAL A 208 12.50 35.48 6.67
N GLY A 209 13.10 36.47 7.32
CA GLY A 209 12.46 37.74 7.56
C GLY A 209 12.15 38.45 6.24
N ARG A 210 11.02 39.17 6.17
CA ARG A 210 10.56 39.90 4.97
C ARG A 210 11.67 40.78 4.34
N ASN A 211 12.58 41.31 5.14
CA ASN A 211 13.67 42.19 4.71
C ASN A 211 15.05 41.51 4.60
N GLU A 212 15.17 40.23 4.93
CA GLU A 212 16.43 39.47 4.86
C GLU A 212 16.81 39.10 3.42
N PRO A 213 18.09 38.78 3.16
CA PRO A 213 18.52 38.26 1.86
C PRO A 213 17.71 37.03 1.45
N CYS A 214 17.24 37.01 0.21
CA CYS A 214 16.40 35.93 -0.30
C CYS A 214 17.24 34.65 -0.49
N PRO A 215 16.81 33.51 0.05
CA PRO A 215 17.59 32.26 -0.01
C PRO A 215 17.66 31.64 -1.41
N CYS A 216 16.92 32.16 -2.40
CA CYS A 216 17.00 31.70 -3.80
C CYS A 216 18.25 32.16 -4.56
N GLY A 217 19.17 32.89 -3.91
CA GLY A 217 20.44 33.33 -4.52
C GLY A 217 20.33 34.57 -5.40
N SER A 218 19.18 35.26 -5.43
CA SER A 218 18.96 36.44 -6.28
C SER A 218 19.67 37.72 -5.84
N GLY A 219 20.26 37.74 -4.63
CA GLY A 219 20.86 38.93 -4.01
C GLY A 219 19.85 40.00 -3.56
N LYS A 220 18.54 39.78 -3.73
CA LYS A 220 17.48 40.72 -3.34
C LYS A 220 16.89 40.39 -1.96
N LYS A 221 16.20 41.36 -1.34
CA LYS A 221 15.43 41.10 -0.10
C LYS A 221 14.25 40.15 -0.38
N TYR A 222 13.92 39.28 0.57
CA TYR A 222 12.87 38.26 0.42
C TYR A 222 11.55 38.83 -0.09
N LYS A 223 11.11 39.98 0.45
CA LYS A 223 9.88 40.68 0.02
C LYS A 223 9.83 41.11 -1.44
N GLN A 224 10.98 41.27 -2.08
CA GLN A 224 11.08 41.77 -3.46
C GLN A 224 11.40 40.65 -4.46
N CYS A 225 11.56 39.42 -3.99
CA CYS A 225 11.95 38.29 -4.83
C CYS A 225 10.87 37.19 -4.82
N CYS A 226 10.57 36.62 -3.65
CA CYS A 226 9.76 35.41 -3.54
C CYS A 226 8.49 35.60 -2.70
N LEU A 227 8.14 36.84 -2.36
CA LEU A 227 6.95 37.19 -1.57
C LEU A 227 5.91 37.96 -2.40
N HIS A 228 5.72 37.55 -3.66
CA HIS A 228 4.70 38.08 -4.57
C HIS A 228 3.74 36.97 -4.95
#